data_AF-A0A1G2UQR5-F1
#
_entry.id   AF-A0A1G2UQR5-F1
#
_cell.length_a   1.000
_cell.length_b   1.000
_cell.length_c   1.000
_cell.angle_alpha   90.00
_cell.angle_beta   90.00
_cell.angle_gamma   90.00
#
_symmetry.space_group_name_H-M   'P 1'
#
loop_
_entity.id
_entity.type
_entity.pdbx_description
1 polymer ?
#
loop_
_entity_poly.entity_id
_entity_poly.type
_entity_poly.pdbx_seq_one_letter_code
_entity_poly.pdbx_strand_id
1 'polypeptide(L)'
;MKVKKTQTNPHTNIGIVGVTNSAKHNANVSVRVNLNETLKKLSQIVSWFELQTELDVEKGLENVKEGAALIKASRERLSEIENEFKEIKKEIQKP
;
A
#
# COMPACT_ATOMS: atom_id res chain seq x y z
N MET A 1 3.45 32.75 -49.19
CA MET A 1 4.64 32.65 -48.30
C MET A 1 4.79 31.21 -47.83
N LYS A 2 5.93 30.58 -48.12
CA LYS A 2 6.27 29.23 -47.63
C LYS A 2 7.01 29.38 -46.31
N VAL A 3 6.53 28.71 -45.25
CA VAL A 3 7.39 28.39 -44.10
C VAL A 3 7.28 26.89 -43.86
N LYS A 4 8.30 26.16 -44.33
CA LYS A 4 8.51 24.75 -44.05
C LYS A 4 8.93 24.62 -42.59
N LYS A 5 8.23 23.80 -41.79
CA LYS A 5 8.82 23.22 -40.57
C LYS A 5 9.20 21.78 -40.88
N THR A 6 10.48 21.50 -40.69
CA THR A 6 11.23 20.31 -41.08
C THR A 6 11.04 19.16 -40.09
N GLN A 7 10.66 18.02 -40.66
CA GLN A 7 11.13 16.64 -40.46
C GLN A 7 11.94 16.25 -39.20
N THR A 8 11.46 15.15 -38.64
CA THR A 8 11.96 14.13 -37.69
C THR A 8 13.46 13.80 -37.66
N ASN A 9 14.01 13.49 -36.48
CA ASN A 9 14.52 12.13 -36.19
C ASN A 9 14.88 11.85 -34.70
N PRO A 10 14.98 10.56 -34.31
CA PRO A 10 15.01 10.06 -32.93
C PRO A 10 16.40 9.65 -32.40
N HIS A 11 16.42 9.36 -31.09
CA HIS A 11 17.43 8.65 -30.28
C HIS A 11 18.63 9.43 -29.71
N THR A 12 18.71 9.45 -28.38
CA THR A 12 19.92 8.96 -27.69
C THR A 12 19.49 8.17 -26.45
N ASN A 13 19.87 6.90 -26.49
CA ASN A 13 19.74 5.90 -25.44
C ASN A 13 20.81 6.19 -24.38
N ILE A 14 20.44 6.44 -23.13
CA ILE A 14 21.39 6.37 -22.00
C ILE A 14 20.83 5.32 -21.05
N GLY A 15 21.42 4.13 -21.12
CA GLY A 15 21.19 3.06 -20.18
C GLY A 15 21.74 3.44 -18.81
N ILE A 16 20.91 3.27 -17.78
CA ILE A 16 21.39 2.92 -16.46
C ILE A 16 20.94 1.49 -16.18
N VAL A 17 21.90 0.59 -16.32
CA VAL A 17 21.86 -0.78 -15.84
C VAL A 17 21.82 -0.73 -14.32
N GLY A 18 20.79 -1.31 -13.72
CA GLY A 18 20.62 -1.43 -12.28
C GLY A 18 19.67 -2.58 -11.97
N VAL A 19 20.24 -3.79 -11.93
CA VAL A 19 19.76 -5.00 -11.26
C VAL A 19 18.81 -4.64 -10.10
N THR A 20 17.58 -5.15 -10.08
CA THR A 20 17.25 -6.28 -9.19
C THR A 20 16.26 -7.26 -9.82
N ASN A 21 16.77 -8.47 -10.06
CA ASN A 21 15.94 -9.65 -10.18
C ASN A 21 15.55 -10.08 -8.76
N SER A 22 14.29 -9.88 -8.36
CA SER A 22 13.73 -10.51 -7.16
C SER A 22 12.42 -11.20 -7.53
N ALA A 23 12.60 -12.50 -7.77
CA ALA A 23 11.68 -13.58 -7.43
C ALA A 23 10.24 -13.47 -7.93
N LYS A 24 9.95 -14.30 -8.94
CA LYS A 24 8.68 -15.02 -9.09
C LYS A 24 8.25 -15.59 -7.73
N HIS A 25 7.31 -14.95 -7.04
CA HIS A 25 6.54 -15.59 -5.97
C HIS A 25 5.17 -15.98 -6.51
N ASN A 26 5.07 -17.29 -6.75
CA ASN A 26 3.90 -18.17 -6.78
C ASN A 26 2.51 -17.51 -6.60
N ALA A 27 1.66 -17.75 -7.60
CA ALA A 27 0.23 -17.42 -7.63
C ALA A 27 -0.59 -18.23 -6.61
N ASN A 28 -0.43 -17.93 -5.31
CA ASN A 28 -1.45 -18.11 -4.27
C ASN A 28 -1.12 -17.19 -3.08
N VAL A 29 -0.96 -15.90 -3.34
CA VAL A 29 -0.86 -14.91 -2.27
C VAL A 29 -2.26 -14.34 -2.08
N SER A 30 -3.01 -14.94 -1.15
CA SER A 30 -4.05 -14.21 -0.42
C SER A 30 -3.51 -12.80 -0.17
N VAL A 31 -4.19 -11.77 -0.68
CA VAL A 31 -3.75 -10.38 -0.61
C VAL A 31 -3.58 -10.02 0.86
N ARG A 32 -2.37 -10.22 1.40
CA ARG A 32 -2.09 -9.95 2.80
C ARG A 32 -2.26 -8.46 3.01
N VAL A 33 -2.97 -8.09 4.06
CA VAL A 33 -3.22 -6.70 4.44
C VAL A 33 -1.88 -5.99 4.60
N ASN A 34 -1.66 -4.94 3.82
CA ASN A 34 -0.49 -4.08 3.97
C ASN A 34 -0.78 -3.05 5.07
N LEU A 35 -0.15 -3.23 6.23
CA LEU A 35 -0.38 -2.37 7.40
C LEU A 35 -0.04 -0.90 7.14
N ASN A 36 0.98 -0.60 6.33
CA ASN A 36 1.34 0.79 6.00
C ASN A 36 0.22 1.46 5.18
N GLU A 37 -0.26 0.79 4.15
CA GLU A 37 -1.37 1.29 3.33
C GLU A 37 -2.67 1.41 4.14
N THR A 38 -2.94 0.45 5.03
CA THR A 38 -4.09 0.54 5.93
C THR A 38 -3.99 1.76 6.87
N LEU A 39 -2.83 2.02 7.46
CA LEU A 39 -2.63 3.18 8.32
C LEU A 39 -2.77 4.50 7.56
N LYS A 40 -2.29 4.58 6.31
CA LYS A 40 -2.52 5.74 5.44
C LYS A 40 -4.01 5.97 5.19
N LYS A 41 -4.77 4.91 4.89
CA LYS A 41 -6.23 5.01 4.69
C LYS A 41 -6.96 5.44 5.96
N LEU A 42 -6.59 4.89 7.11
CA LEU A 42 -7.14 5.32 8.40
C LEU A 42 -6.85 6.80 8.66
N SER A 43 -5.63 7.26 8.36
CA SER A 43 -5.28 8.68 8.45
C SER A 43 -6.14 9.54 7.52
N GLN A 44 -6.41 9.09 6.29
CA GLN A 44 -7.27 9.80 5.35
C GLN A 44 -8.72 9.90 5.85
N ILE A 45 -9.24 8.84 6.47
CA ILE A 45 -10.57 8.85 7.10
C ILE A 45 -10.62 9.89 8.22
N VAL A 46 -9.61 9.91 9.11
CA VAL A 46 -9.53 10.91 10.19
C VAL A 46 -9.46 12.32 9.62
N SER A 47 -8.57 12.57 8.66
CA SER A 47 -8.45 13.88 8.01
C SER A 47 -9.74 14.30 7.32
N TRP A 48 -10.51 13.38 6.74
CA TRP A 48 -11.81 13.70 6.18
C TRP A 48 -12.74 14.29 7.24
N PHE A 49 -12.84 13.67 8.43
CA PHE A 49 -13.67 14.19 9.52
C PHE A 49 -13.22 15.57 10.01
N GLU A 50 -11.91 15.78 10.14
CA GLU A 50 -11.33 17.05 10.63
C GLU A 50 -11.56 18.23 9.68
N LEU A 51 -11.70 17.95 8.38
CA LEU A 51 -11.93 18.98 7.36
C LEU A 51 -13.40 19.38 7.23
N GLN A 52 -14.34 18.67 7.86
CA GLN A 52 -15.76 18.98 7.74
C GLN A 52 -16.13 20.16 8.63
N THR A 53 -16.59 21.27 8.03
CA THR A 53 -17.19 22.40 8.77
C THR A 53 -18.62 22.08 9.18
N GLU A 54 -19.37 21.42 8.29
CA GLU A 54 -20.67 20.81 8.57
C GLU A 54 -20.57 19.34 8.22
N LEU A 55 -20.95 18.47 9.16
CA LEU A 55 -20.77 17.04 9.02
C LEU A 55 -21.89 16.42 8.20
N ASP A 56 -21.55 15.84 7.05
CA ASP A 56 -22.41 14.90 6.35
C ASP A 56 -22.44 13.56 7.12
N VAL A 57 -23.58 13.26 7.73
CA VAL A 57 -23.76 12.08 8.59
C VAL A 57 -23.77 10.77 7.78
N GLU A 58 -24.32 10.77 6.56
CA GLU A 58 -24.35 9.58 5.72
C GLU A 58 -22.92 9.21 5.30
N LYS A 59 -22.17 10.21 4.84
CA LYS A 59 -20.76 10.00 4.48
C LYS A 59 -19.89 9.66 5.68
N GLY A 60 -20.18 10.27 6.83
CA GLY A 60 -19.53 9.93 8.10
C GLY A 60 -19.73 8.45 8.45
N LEU A 61 -20.96 7.94 8.30
CA LEU A 61 -21.25 6.53 8.59
C LEU A 61 -20.50 5.57 7.64
N GLU A 62 -20.36 5.92 6.36
CA GLU A 62 -19.53 5.16 5.41
C GLU A 62 -18.07 5.09 5.86
N ASN A 63 -17.48 6.25 6.22
CA ASN A 63 -16.11 6.34 6.68
C ASN A 63 -15.86 5.55 7.98
N VAL A 64 -16.81 5.56 8.92
CA VAL A 64 -16.74 4.74 10.14
C VAL A 64 -16.76 3.25 9.82
N LYS A 65 -17.63 2.81 8.90
CA LYS A 65 -17.70 1.39 8.47
C LYS A 65 -16.39 0.95 7.80
N GLU A 66 -15.84 1.78 6.93
CA GLU A 66 -14.55 1.50 6.29
C GLU A 66 -13.42 1.44 7.32
N GLY A 67 -13.34 2.42 8.22
CA GLY A 67 -12.36 2.43 9.29
C GLY A 67 -12.43 1.19 10.18
N ALA A 68 -13.64 0.75 10.55
CA ALA A 68 -13.84 -0.47 11.32
C ALA A 68 -13.34 -1.72 10.59
N ALA A 69 -13.61 -1.84 9.28
CA ALA A 69 -13.12 -2.95 8.46
C ALA A 69 -11.58 -2.95 8.38
N LEU A 70 -10.97 -1.79 8.15
CA LEU A 70 -9.52 -1.61 8.10
C LEU A 70 -8.84 -2.00 9.43
N ILE A 71 -9.41 -1.59 10.56
CA ILE A 71 -8.92 -1.94 11.90
C ILE A 71 -9.01 -3.45 12.13
N LYS A 72 -10.14 -4.07 11.79
CA LYS A 72 -10.31 -5.53 11.93
C LYS A 72 -9.24 -6.29 11.16
N ALA A 73 -9.08 -5.97 9.88
CA ALA A 73 -8.08 -6.58 9.00
C ALA A 73 -6.65 -6.36 9.51
N SER A 74 -6.36 -5.19 10.08
CA SER A 74 -5.05 -4.88 10.67
C SER A 74 -4.76 -5.73 11.91
N ARG A 75 -5.75 -5.94 12.78
CA ARG A 75 -5.60 -6.78 13.98
C ARG A 75 -5.31 -8.23 13.63
N GLU A 76 -6.00 -8.76 12.61
CA GLU A 76 -5.74 -10.10 12.09
C GLU A 76 -4.29 -10.23 11.59
N ARG A 77 -3.83 -9.27 10.77
CA ARG A 77 -2.45 -9.26 10.27
C ARG A 77 -1.39 -9.11 11.37
N LEU A 78 -1.65 -8.31 12.39
CA LEU A 78 -0.75 -8.18 13.54
C LEU A 78 -0.64 -9.48 14.32
N SER A 79 -1.74 -10.22 14.48
CA SER A 79 -1.72 -11.53 15.15
C SER A 79 -0.89 -12.55 14.37
N GLU A 80 -1.00 -12.56 13.04
CA GLU A 80 -0.14 -13.40 12.19
C GLU A 80 1.34 -13.07 12.39
N ILE A 81 1.70 -11.77 12.37
CA ILE A 81 3.08 -11.31 12.58
C ILE A 81 3.58 -11.73 13.97
N GLU A 82 2.77 -11.57 15.01
CA GLU A 82 3.13 -12.00 16.38
C GLU A 82 3.42 -13.51 16.44
N ASN A 83 2.64 -14.32 15.74
CA ASN A 83 2.87 -15.76 15.66
C ASN A 83 4.17 -16.08 14.91
N GLU A 84 4.47 -15.40 13.80
CA GLU A 84 5.75 -15.53 13.09
C GLU A 84 6.93 -15.20 14.03
N PHE A 85 6.85 -14.14 14.83
CA PHE A 85 7.87 -13.81 15.84
C PHE A 85 8.03 -14.88 16.94
N LYS A 86 6.93 -15.50 17.38
CA LYS A 86 6.97 -16.58 18.39
C LYS A 86 7.74 -17.79 17.87
N GLU A 87 7.53 -18.17 16.61
CA GLU A 87 8.26 -19.30 16.01
C GLU A 87 9.76 -18.99 15.85
N ILE A 88 10.11 -17.79 15.38
CA ILE A 88 11.51 -17.35 15.31
C ILE A 88 12.18 -17.43 16.69
N LYS A 89 11.49 -16.98 17.74
CA LYS A 89 12.01 -17.06 19.11
C LYS A 89 12.27 -18.50 19.54
N LYS A 90 11.39 -19.45 19.21
CA LYS A 90 11.59 -20.88 19.52
C LYS A 90 12.81 -21.43 18.77
N GLU A 91 13.00 -21.05 17.51
CA GLU A 91 14.16 -21.50 16.71
C GLU A 91 15.48 -21.02 17.30
N ILE A 92 15.56 -19.75 17.71
CA ILE A 92 16.76 -19.17 18.36
C ILE A 92 17.06 -19.85 19.71
N GLN A 93 16.03 -20.36 20.39
CA GLN A 93 16.16 -21.00 21.71
C GLN A 93 16.36 -22.52 21.65
N LYS A 94 16.40 -23.13 20.45
CA LYS A 94 16.75 -24.55 20.33
C LYS A 94 18.23 -24.73 20.73
N PRO A 95 18.54 -25.69 21.61
CA PRO A 95 19.90 -25.97 22.08
C PRO A 95 20.82 -26.52 20.98
#